data_AF-A0A6B2G9A8-F1
#
_entry.id   AF-A0A6B2G9A8-F1
#
_cell.length_a   1.000
_cell.length_b   1.000
_cell.length_c   1.000
_cell.angle_alpha   90.00
_cell.angle_beta   90.00
_cell.angle_gamma   90.00
#
_symmetry.space_group_name_H-M   'P 1'
#
loop_
_entity.id
_entity.type
_entity.pdbx_description
1 polymer ?
#
loop_
_entity_poly.entity_id
_entity_poly.type
_entity_poly.pdbx_seq_one_letter_code
_entity_poly.pdbx_strand_id
1 'polypeptide(L)'
;IIDERISVKVRLKNQLISSLNFVESDNSHQVAWIDFRVDNFSSESQISDSYQYTLGVVQDQNKIHKSIFLNELRFSELCQSLTKKGYSVNFRKGVLNCNDGKVTIQRNNQGEISINGEISNEYFHIRKILYKQLCMI
;
A
#
# COMPACT_ATOMS: atom_id res chain seq x y z
N ILE A 1 6.02 20.33 27.64
CA ILE A 1 6.90 20.22 26.45
C ILE A 1 5.96 20.26 25.27
N ILE A 2 5.91 21.41 24.58
CA ILE A 2 4.91 21.70 23.55
C ILE A 2 5.42 21.04 22.26
N ASP A 3 4.67 20.08 21.75
CA ASP A 3 4.92 19.44 20.45
C ASP A 3 4.54 20.44 19.35
N GLU A 4 5.47 21.33 19.01
CA GLU A 4 5.29 22.31 17.95
C GLU A 4 5.26 21.60 16.60
N ARG A 5 4.06 21.26 16.13
CA ARG A 5 3.84 20.78 14.77
C ARG A 5 4.06 21.91 13.78
N ILE A 6 5.23 21.89 13.14
CA ILE A 6 5.55 22.81 12.04
C ILE A 6 4.94 22.25 10.75
N SER A 7 3.89 22.89 10.24
CA SER A 7 3.34 22.60 8.91
C SER A 7 4.03 23.46 7.86
N VAL A 8 4.70 22.84 6.89
CA VAL A 8 5.36 23.54 5.76
C VAL A 8 4.62 23.25 4.47
N LYS A 9 4.33 24.30 3.69
CA LYS A 9 3.74 24.18 2.36
C LYS A 9 4.85 23.96 1.33
N VAL A 10 4.89 22.80 0.71
CA VAL A 10 5.89 22.40 -0.30
C VAL A 10 5.24 22.18 -1.66
N ARG A 11 5.98 22.43 -2.75
CA ARG A 11 5.54 22.11 -4.13
C ARG A 11 6.22 20.83 -4.61
N LEU A 12 5.46 19.88 -5.14
CA LEU A 12 6.04 18.68 -5.76
C LEU A 12 6.41 18.98 -7.23
N LYS A 13 7.60 18.58 -7.69
CA LYS A 13 7.94 18.64 -9.12
C LYS A 13 7.12 17.61 -9.90
N ASN A 14 6.78 17.91 -11.16
CA ASN A 14 6.03 17.01 -12.04
C ASN A 14 6.68 15.62 -12.17
N GLN A 15 8.03 15.57 -12.20
CA GLN A 15 8.79 14.31 -12.26
C GLN A 15 8.55 13.41 -11.04
N LEU A 16 8.37 14.00 -9.87
CA LEU A 16 8.09 13.29 -8.63
C LEU A 16 6.64 12.77 -8.63
N ILE A 17 5.70 13.60 -9.06
CA ILE A 17 4.29 13.21 -9.21
C ILE A 17 4.15 12.01 -10.15
N SER A 18 4.87 12.01 -11.28
CA SER A 18 4.85 10.89 -12.23
C SER A 18 5.48 9.61 -11.70
N SER A 19 6.30 9.68 -10.64
CA SER A 19 6.95 8.51 -10.04
C SER A 19 6.13 7.83 -8.94
N LEU A 20 5.00 8.43 -8.53
CA LEU A 20 4.19 7.91 -7.44
C LEU A 20 3.35 6.71 -7.88
N ASN A 21 3.53 5.59 -7.19
CA ASN A 21 2.69 4.41 -7.33
C ASN A 21 1.62 4.42 -6.23
N PHE A 22 0.41 4.85 -6.60
CA PHE A 22 -0.71 4.89 -5.68
C PHE A 22 -1.31 3.50 -5.45
N VAL A 23 -1.50 3.15 -4.19
CA VAL A 23 -2.25 1.99 -3.73
C VAL A 23 -3.51 2.49 -3.03
N GLU A 24 -4.66 1.96 -3.41
CA GLU A 24 -5.93 2.27 -2.77
C GLU A 24 -5.97 1.64 -1.36
N SER A 25 -6.18 2.47 -0.35
CA SER A 25 -6.33 2.08 1.06
C SER A 25 -7.77 2.36 1.50
N ASP A 26 -8.57 1.30 1.58
CA ASP A 26 -10.04 1.35 1.68
C ASP A 26 -10.67 2.28 0.61
N ASN A 27 -11.98 2.24 0.42
CA ASN A 27 -12.66 2.88 -0.72
C ASN A 27 -12.62 4.44 -0.74
N SER A 28 -11.74 5.08 0.02
CA SER A 28 -11.71 6.54 0.20
C SER A 28 -10.33 7.19 0.11
N HIS A 29 -9.22 6.45 0.20
CA HIS A 29 -7.89 7.04 0.22
C HIS A 29 -6.93 6.32 -0.72
N GLN A 30 -6.01 7.08 -1.31
CA GLN A 30 -4.88 6.56 -2.06
C GLN A 30 -3.61 6.91 -1.30
N VAL A 31 -2.74 5.91 -1.16
CA VAL A 31 -1.48 6.06 -0.44
C VAL A 31 -0.35 5.72 -1.39
N ALA A 32 0.72 6.50 -1.37
CA ALA A 32 1.93 6.24 -2.13
C ALA A 32 3.14 6.48 -1.24
N TRP A 33 4.13 5.60 -1.34
CA TRP A 33 5.44 5.87 -0.76
C TRP A 33 6.19 6.87 -1.63
N ILE A 34 6.86 7.83 -0.99
CA ILE A 34 7.62 8.88 -1.69
C ILE A 34 8.95 9.13 -0.99
N ASP A 35 10.03 8.92 -1.73
CA ASP A 35 11.35 9.40 -1.34
C ASP A 35 11.64 10.69 -2.12
N PHE A 36 11.99 11.76 -1.40
CA PHE A 36 12.21 13.06 -2.01
C PHE A 36 13.48 13.73 -1.50
N ARG A 37 14.07 14.57 -2.35
CA ARG A 37 15.07 15.55 -1.96
C ARG A 37 14.43 16.92 -1.88
N VAL A 38 14.68 17.63 -0.78
CA VAL A 38 14.26 19.04 -0.65
C VAL A 38 15.22 19.91 -1.44
N ASP A 39 14.71 20.64 -2.41
CA ASP A 39 15.44 21.67 -3.13
C ASP A 39 14.92 23.05 -2.68
N ASN A 40 15.84 23.94 -2.27
CA ASN A 40 15.50 25.33 -1.96
C ASN A 40 15.33 26.12 -3.26
N PHE A 41 14.23 26.85 -3.41
CA PHE A 41 14.05 27.77 -4.53
C PHE A 41 14.38 29.18 -4.05
N SER A 42 15.60 29.65 -4.34
CA SER A 42 15.98 31.05 -4.17
C SER A 42 16.22 31.66 -5.54
N SER A 43 15.16 32.14 -6.19
CA SER A 43 15.31 33.02 -7.35
C SER A 43 14.02 33.77 -7.62
N GLU A 44 13.95 34.98 -7.06
CA GLU A 44 13.44 36.20 -7.70
C GLU A 44 12.45 35.96 -8.85
N SER A 45 11.18 35.74 -8.52
CA SER A 45 10.10 35.98 -9.49
C SER A 45 8.80 36.22 -8.75
N GLN A 46 8.27 37.42 -8.94
CA GLN A 46 7.02 37.93 -8.40
C GLN A 46 5.85 37.10 -8.93
N ILE A 47 5.49 36.03 -8.25
CA ILE A 47 4.20 35.36 -8.40
C ILE A 47 3.72 35.01 -6.99
N SER A 48 2.52 35.47 -6.65
CA SER A 48 1.86 35.51 -5.33
C SER A 48 1.56 34.16 -4.66
N ASP A 49 2.42 33.16 -4.81
CA ASP A 49 2.24 31.84 -4.24
C ASP A 49 3.52 31.40 -3.51
N SER A 50 3.52 31.60 -2.19
CA SER A 50 4.63 31.54 -1.24
C SER A 50 5.22 30.13 -0.97
N TYR A 51 5.55 29.36 -2.00
CA TYR A 51 6.21 28.07 -1.82
C TYR A 51 7.73 28.24 -1.74
N GLN A 52 8.29 28.19 -0.53
CA GLN A 52 9.74 28.32 -0.29
C GLN A 52 10.56 27.06 -0.65
N TYR A 53 9.90 25.90 -0.71
CA TYR A 53 10.55 24.60 -0.86
C TYR A 53 9.89 23.76 -1.96
N THR A 54 10.72 23.08 -2.74
CA THR A 54 10.27 22.19 -3.81
C THR A 54 10.83 20.78 -3.62
N LEU A 55 10.04 19.75 -3.90
CA LEU A 55 10.44 18.34 -3.77
C LEU A 55 10.89 17.77 -5.12
N GLY A 56 12.12 17.25 -5.18
CA GLY A 56 12.70 16.54 -6.31
C GLY A 56 12.84 15.04 -6.08
N VAL A 57 12.99 14.28 -7.17
CA VAL A 57 13.15 12.82 -7.15
C VAL A 57 14.53 12.44 -6.61
N VAL A 58 14.59 11.44 -5.73
CA VAL A 58 15.85 10.80 -5.32
C VAL A 58 16.28 9.84 -6.43
N GLN A 59 17.45 10.05 -7.04
CA GLN A 59 17.95 9.22 -8.14
C GLN A 59 18.41 7.81 -7.71
N ASP A 60 18.36 7.52 -6.42
CA ASP A 60 18.77 6.24 -5.85
C ASP A 60 17.63 5.22 -5.99
N GLN A 61 17.44 4.74 -7.23
CA GLN A 61 16.39 3.77 -7.60
C GLN A 61 16.59 2.37 -6.98
N ASN A 62 17.71 2.15 -6.26
CA ASN A 62 18.06 0.86 -5.68
C ASN A 62 17.69 0.71 -4.19
N LYS A 63 17.05 1.71 -3.57
CA LYS A 63 16.47 1.52 -2.25
C LYS A 63 15.18 0.72 -2.39
N ILE A 64 15.31 -0.60 -2.28
CA ILE A 64 14.18 -1.50 -2.04
C ILE A 64 13.64 -1.13 -0.66
N HIS A 65 12.53 -0.41 -0.61
CA HIS A 65 11.84 -0.16 0.64
C HIS A 65 11.27 -1.49 1.16
N LYS A 66 11.33 -1.69 2.48
CA LYS A 66 10.73 -2.86 3.12
C LYS A 66 9.22 -2.79 2.91
N SER A 67 8.59 -3.84 2.39
CA SER A 67 7.15 -3.86 2.17
C SER A 67 6.40 -3.55 3.46
N ILE A 68 5.53 -2.54 3.41
CA ILE A 68 4.70 -2.10 4.54
C ILE A 68 3.26 -2.49 4.22
N PHE A 69 2.57 -3.08 5.19
CA PHE A 69 1.13 -3.33 5.11
C PHE A 69 0.43 -2.24 5.91
N LEU A 70 -0.38 -1.42 5.24
CA LEU A 70 -1.05 -0.29 5.89
C LEU A 70 -2.39 -0.68 6.50
N ASN A 71 -3.03 -1.74 6.01
CA ASN A 71 -4.36 -2.16 6.46
C ASN A 71 -4.33 -3.46 7.27
N GLU A 72 -5.33 -3.63 8.12
CA GLU A 72 -5.56 -4.91 8.80
C GLU A 72 -6.38 -5.85 7.92
N LEU A 73 -5.93 -7.11 7.78
CA LEU A 73 -6.68 -8.10 7.01
C LEU A 73 -7.98 -8.48 7.73
N ARG A 74 -9.11 -8.14 7.12
CA ARG A 74 -10.44 -8.63 7.52
C ARG A 74 -10.83 -9.83 6.65
N PHE A 75 -10.81 -11.03 7.26
CA PHE A 75 -11.19 -12.26 6.57
C PHE A 75 -12.61 -12.21 5.98
N SER A 76 -13.55 -11.48 6.61
CA SER A 76 -14.90 -11.27 6.09
C SER A 76 -14.93 -10.59 4.72
N GLU A 77 -14.14 -9.53 4.56
CA GLU A 77 -14.02 -8.79 3.30
C GLU A 77 -13.26 -9.59 2.24
N LEU A 78 -12.25 -10.36 2.67
CA LEU A 78 -11.52 -11.28 1.79
C LEU A 78 -12.45 -12.38 1.26
N CYS A 79 -13.24 -13.01 2.12
CA CYS A 79 -14.29 -13.96 1.75
C CYS A 79 -15.22 -13.35 0.69
N GLN A 80 -15.77 -12.17 0.95
CA GLN A 80 -16.69 -11.52 0.01
C GLN A 80 -16.02 -11.23 -1.34
N SER A 81 -14.78 -10.75 -1.32
CA SER A 81 -14.02 -10.41 -2.53
C SER A 81 -13.69 -11.64 -3.37
N LEU A 82 -13.37 -12.76 -2.71
CA LEU A 82 -13.08 -14.04 -3.36
C LEU A 82 -14.35 -14.71 -3.91
N THR A 83 -15.45 -14.72 -3.13
CA THR A 83 -16.75 -15.23 -3.58
C THR A 83 -17.27 -14.44 -4.78
N LYS A 84 -17.13 -13.10 -4.78
CA LYS A 84 -17.48 -12.25 -5.93
C LYS A 84 -16.72 -12.61 -7.22
N LYS A 85 -15.51 -13.15 -7.09
CA LYS A 85 -14.71 -13.62 -8.23
C LYS A 85 -14.96 -15.08 -8.61
N GLY A 86 -15.92 -15.74 -7.96
CA GLY A 86 -16.32 -17.12 -8.25
C GLY A 86 -15.52 -18.20 -7.50
N TYR A 87 -14.71 -17.83 -6.51
CA TYR A 87 -13.99 -18.82 -5.70
C TYR A 87 -14.86 -19.33 -4.54
N SER A 88 -14.86 -20.65 -4.32
CA SER A 88 -15.47 -21.25 -3.12
C SER A 88 -14.60 -20.96 -1.90
N VAL A 89 -15.14 -20.29 -0.89
CA VAL A 89 -14.39 -19.91 0.32
C VAL A 89 -15.06 -20.45 1.58
N ASN A 90 -14.28 -21.08 2.44
CA ASN A 90 -14.71 -21.59 3.74
C ASN A 90 -13.80 -21.05 4.85
N PHE A 91 -14.34 -20.24 5.76
CA PHE A 91 -13.62 -19.77 6.94
C PHE A 91 -13.91 -20.69 8.13
N ARG A 92 -12.87 -21.32 8.70
CA ARG A 92 -12.97 -22.19 9.88
C ARG A 92 -11.78 -21.97 10.82
N LYS A 93 -12.05 -21.68 12.09
CA LYS A 93 -11.04 -21.57 13.17
C LYS A 93 -9.83 -20.68 12.84
N GLY A 94 -10.02 -19.55 12.15
CA GLY A 94 -8.92 -18.64 11.79
C GLY A 94 -8.14 -19.03 10.53
N VAL A 95 -8.62 -20.05 9.81
CA VAL A 95 -8.11 -20.48 8.50
C VAL A 95 -9.18 -20.26 7.45
N LEU A 96 -8.80 -19.64 6.34
CA LEU A 96 -9.62 -19.39 5.17
C LEU A 96 -9.19 -20.34 4.05
N ASN A 97 -10.03 -21.32 3.76
CA ASN A 97 -9.83 -22.29 2.68
C ASN A 97 -10.49 -21.77 1.41
N CYS A 98 -9.73 -21.67 0.32
CA CYS A 98 -10.21 -21.28 -0.99
C CYS A 98 -10.14 -22.47 -1.96
N ASN A 99 -11.10 -22.50 -2.89
CA ASN A 99 -11.13 -23.40 -4.04
C ASN A 99 -10.97 -24.88 -3.61
N ASP A 100 -11.86 -25.33 -2.74
CA ASP A 100 -11.93 -26.71 -2.24
C ASP A 100 -10.64 -27.21 -1.54
N GLY A 101 -9.93 -26.29 -0.88
CA GLY A 101 -8.73 -26.60 -0.09
C GLY A 101 -7.40 -26.49 -0.86
N LYS A 102 -7.42 -26.08 -2.13
CA LYS A 102 -6.20 -25.85 -2.92
C LYS A 102 -5.33 -24.71 -2.39
N VAL A 103 -5.95 -23.69 -1.79
CA VAL A 103 -5.27 -22.56 -1.17
C VAL A 103 -5.83 -22.32 0.22
N THR A 104 -4.95 -22.11 1.18
CA THR A 104 -5.24 -21.91 2.61
C THR A 104 -4.56 -20.65 3.09
N ILE A 105 -5.32 -19.75 3.70
CA ILE A 105 -4.79 -18.53 4.33
C ILE A 105 -5.06 -18.63 5.82
N GLN A 106 -4.02 -18.59 6.63
CA GLN A 106 -4.11 -18.70 8.08
C GLN A 106 -3.53 -17.44 8.73
N ARG A 107 -4.17 -16.98 9.80
CA ARG A 107 -3.61 -15.97 10.71
C ARG A 107 -3.11 -16.66 11.96
N ASN A 108 -1.81 -16.56 12.23
CA ASN A 108 -1.20 -17.10 13.44
C ASN A 108 -1.56 -16.22 14.65
N ASN A 109 -1.37 -16.77 15.85
CA ASN A 109 -1.65 -16.07 17.12
C ASN A 109 -0.81 -14.79 17.31
N GLN A 110 0.31 -14.67 16.59
CA GLN A 110 1.15 -13.47 16.56
C GLN A 110 0.68 -12.41 15.55
N GLY A 111 -0.44 -12.67 14.85
CA GLY A 111 -0.99 -11.76 13.84
C GLY A 111 -0.40 -11.93 12.44
N GLU A 112 0.60 -12.82 12.27
CA GLU A 112 1.19 -13.14 10.98
C GLU A 112 0.20 -13.87 10.06
N ILE A 113 0.22 -13.52 8.78
CA ILE A 113 -0.64 -14.13 7.76
C ILE A 113 0.22 -15.05 6.88
N SER A 114 -0.09 -16.33 6.89
CA SER A 114 0.54 -17.34 6.03
C SER A 114 -0.44 -17.80 4.95
N ILE A 115 0.00 -17.77 3.70
CA ILE A 115 -0.72 -18.37 2.56
C ILE A 115 0.00 -19.65 2.14
N ASN A 116 -0.74 -20.75 2.12
CA ASN A 116 -0.27 -22.07 1.73
C ASN A 116 -1.13 -22.55 0.56
N GLY A 117 -0.55 -23.30 -0.37
CA GLY A 117 -1.31 -23.85 -1.49
C GLY A 117 -0.40 -24.40 -2.58
N GLU A 118 -1.03 -25.07 -3.54
CA GLU A 118 -0.34 -25.54 -4.73
C GLU A 118 0.02 -24.36 -5.66
N ILE A 119 1.13 -24.46 -6.39
CA ILE A 119 1.53 -23.45 -7.37
C ILE A 119 0.55 -23.51 -8.54
N SER A 120 -0.50 -22.69 -8.46
CA SER A 120 -1.55 -22.62 -9.47
C SER A 120 -1.91 -21.17 -9.80
N ASN A 121 -2.61 -20.96 -10.92
CA ASN A 121 -3.07 -19.63 -11.30
C ASN A 121 -3.98 -19.02 -10.22
N GLU A 122 -4.78 -19.84 -9.55
CA GLU A 122 -5.64 -19.43 -8.44
C GLU A 122 -4.83 -18.95 -7.23
N TYR A 123 -3.73 -19.62 -6.89
CA TYR A 123 -2.83 -19.18 -5.82
C TYR A 123 -2.31 -17.76 -6.08
N PHE A 124 -1.83 -17.48 -7.30
CA PHE A 124 -1.35 -16.13 -7.65
C PHE A 124 -2.47 -15.08 -7.64
N HIS A 125 -3.68 -15.43 -8.08
CA HIS A 125 -4.82 -14.52 -8.04
C HIS A 125 -5.25 -14.20 -6.61
N ILE A 126 -5.34 -15.22 -5.75
CA ILE A 126 -5.69 -15.06 -4.33
C ILE A 126 -4.63 -14.21 -3.62
N ARG A 127 -3.35 -14.49 -3.85
CA ARG A 127 -2.22 -13.71 -3.30
C ARG A 127 -2.29 -12.24 -3.72
N LYS A 128 -2.61 -11.96 -4.99
CA LYS A 128 -2.78 -10.60 -5.49
C LYS A 128 -3.95 -9.87 -4.82
N ILE A 129 -5.06 -10.55 -4.58
CA ILE A 129 -6.23 -9.98 -3.88
C ILE A 129 -5.87 -9.66 -2.42
N LEU A 130 -5.18 -10.58 -1.75
CA LEU A 130 -4.73 -10.43 -0.37
C LEU A 130 -3.80 -9.22 -0.22
N TYR A 131 -2.81 -9.07 -1.11
CA TYR A 131 -1.92 -7.89 -1.11
C TYR A 131 -2.64 -6.59 -1.40
N LYS A 132 -3.66 -6.61 -2.27
CA LYS A 132 -4.50 -5.42 -2.50
C LYS A 132 -5.25 -5.03 -1.23
N GLN A 133 -5.86 -5.98 -0.52
CA GLN A 133 -6.60 -5.67 0.71
C GLN A 133 -5.72 -5.20 1.85
N LEU A 134 -4.50 -5.74 1.96
CA LEU A 134 -3.51 -5.30 2.95
C LEU A 134 -2.88 -3.94 2.64
N CYS A 135 -3.16 -3.35 1.47
CA CYS A 135 -2.52 -2.13 0.99
C CYS A 135 -0.99 -2.23 1.14
N MET A 136 -0.41 -3.24 0.48
CA MET A 136 1.03 -3.46 0.48
C MET A 136 1.71 -2.42 -0.40
N ILE A 137 2.59 -1.61 0.18
CA ILE A 137 3.42 -0.62 -0.54
C ILE A 137 4.88 -1.06 -0.45
#